data_AF-A0A1G0EMX4-F1
#
_entry.id   AF-A0A1G0EMX4-F1
#
_cell.length_a   1.000
_cell.length_b   1.000
_cell.length_c   1.000
_cell.angle_alpha   90.00
_cell.angle_beta   90.00
_cell.angle_gamma   90.00
#
_symmetry.space_group_name_H-M   'P 1'
#
loop_
_entity.id
_entity.type
_entity.pdbx_description
1 polymer ?
#
loop_
_entity_poly.entity_id
_entity_poly.type
_entity_poly.pdbx_seq_one_letter_code
_entity_poly.pdbx_strand_id
1 'polypeptide(L)'
;MKSIQKGFTLIELMIVIAIIGILAAVALPAYQDYTIRARVSEGLLAASSGRTAVSEVFANNGAMLPSALSMGVQDQSTGVVYGVTWNQAGVNAATEGYVVVVLLDDTKLGGARGGALALKATGNQTTGAVIWTCGAAPAGVATGAETSLAADSGKAAQATAAFPIPTKYLPGSCKDF
;
A
#
# COMPACT_ATOMS: atom_id res chain seq x y z
N MET A 1 -27.85 -50.94 33.39
CA MET A 1 -28.81 -49.93 32.88
C MET A 1 -28.22 -49.35 31.61
N LYS A 2 -28.89 -49.48 30.45
CA LYS A 2 -28.43 -48.87 29.19
C LYS A 2 -28.73 -47.38 29.23
N SER A 3 -27.69 -46.54 29.28
CA SER A 3 -27.85 -45.10 29.11
C SER A 3 -28.37 -44.82 27.71
N ILE A 4 -29.56 -44.24 27.59
CA ILE A 4 -30.06 -43.72 26.32
C ILE A 4 -29.16 -42.53 25.96
N GLN A 5 -28.30 -42.69 24.94
CA GLN A 5 -27.57 -41.56 24.38
C GLN A 5 -28.59 -40.56 23.85
N LYS A 6 -28.65 -39.38 24.49
CA LYS A 6 -29.40 -38.24 23.95
C LYS A 6 -28.65 -37.76 22.70
N GLY A 7 -29.19 -38.07 21.53
CA GLY A 7 -28.69 -37.54 20.26
C GLY A 7 -28.99 -36.04 20.14
N PHE A 8 -28.19 -35.35 19.32
CA PHE A 8 -28.38 -33.94 18.97
C PHE A 8 -29.70 -33.78 18.20
N THR A 9 -30.52 -32.79 18.54
CA THR A 9 -31.80 -32.55 17.86
C THR A 9 -31.60 -31.78 16.56
N LEU A 10 -32.46 -32.03 15.58
CA LEU A 10 -32.46 -31.29 14.32
C LEU A 10 -32.71 -29.78 14.56
N ILE A 11 -33.50 -29.45 15.58
CA ILE A 11 -33.79 -28.08 16.00
C ILE A 11 -32.52 -27.39 16.54
N GLU A 12 -31.73 -28.05 17.38
CA GLU A 12 -30.45 -27.52 17.86
C GLU A 12 -29.51 -27.24 16.68
N LEU A 13 -29.47 -28.13 15.69
CA LEU A 13 -28.60 -27.97 14.52
C LEU A 13 -29.04 -26.80 13.64
N MET A 14 -30.34 -26.60 13.45
CA MET A 14 -30.87 -25.46 12.69
C MET A 14 -30.59 -24.11 13.36
N ILE A 15 -30.72 -24.02 14.69
CA ILE A 15 -30.42 -22.80 15.44
C ILE A 15 -28.93 -22.46 15.33
N VAL A 16 -28.05 -23.46 15.45
CA VAL A 16 -26.60 -23.26 15.33
C VAL A 16 -26.23 -22.74 13.94
N ILE A 17 -26.79 -23.31 12.88
CA ILE A 17 -26.54 -22.84 11.49
C ILE A 17 -27.05 -21.40 11.31
N ALA A 18 -28.22 -21.06 11.85
CA ALA A 18 -28.76 -19.71 11.76
C ALA A 18 -27.84 -18.67 12.42
N ILE A 19 -27.29 -18.97 13.61
CA ILE A 19 -26.36 -18.09 14.30
C ILE A 19 -25.04 -17.96 13.53
N ILE A 20 -24.48 -19.08 13.05
CA ILE A 20 -23.25 -19.06 12.23
C ILE A 20 -23.46 -18.24 10.96
N GLY A 21 -24.62 -18.35 10.31
CA GLY A 21 -24.95 -17.57 9.12
C GLY A 21 -24.91 -16.06 9.35
N ILE A 22 -25.50 -15.59 10.46
CA ILE A 22 -25.49 -14.16 10.83
C ILE A 22 -24.06 -13.69 11.14
N LEU A 23 -23.30 -14.47 11.92
CA LEU A 23 -21.92 -14.11 12.27
C LEU A 23 -21.02 -14.07 11.04
N ALA A 24 -21.15 -15.04 10.12
CA ALA A 24 -20.36 -15.11 8.91
C ALA A 24 -20.63 -13.92 7.98
N ALA A 25 -21.89 -13.46 7.87
CA ALA A 25 -22.26 -12.33 7.03
C ALA A 25 -21.55 -11.02 7.43
N VAL A 26 -21.30 -10.81 8.73
CA VAL A 26 -20.59 -9.62 9.25
C VAL A 26 -19.07 -9.85 9.31
N ALA A 27 -18.63 -11.04 9.69
CA ALA A 27 -17.22 -11.34 9.90
C ALA A 27 -16.42 -11.45 8.59
N LEU A 28 -17.00 -12.04 7.54
CA LEU A 28 -16.28 -12.26 6.27
C LEU A 28 -15.85 -10.95 5.58
N PRO A 29 -16.73 -9.94 5.42
CA PRO A 29 -16.31 -8.65 4.83
C PRO A 29 -15.22 -7.95 5.65
N ALA A 30 -15.32 -7.99 6.98
CA ALA A 30 -14.33 -7.39 7.87
C ALA A 30 -12.97 -8.11 7.78
N TYR A 31 -12.96 -9.44 7.70
CA TYR A 31 -11.75 -10.24 7.53
C TYR A 31 -11.09 -9.95 6.18
N GLN A 32 -11.88 -9.82 5.10
CA GLN A 32 -11.35 -9.43 3.79
C GLN A 32 -10.67 -8.06 3.84
N ASP A 33 -11.33 -7.05 4.43
CA ASP A 33 -10.74 -5.71 4.57
C ASP A 33 -9.45 -5.74 5.41
N TYR A 34 -9.37 -6.57 6.45
CA TYR A 34 -8.14 -6.78 7.23
C TYR A 34 -7.02 -7.42 6.41
N THR A 35 -7.30 -8.48 5.65
CA THR A 35 -6.29 -9.13 4.81
C THR A 35 -5.78 -8.23 3.70
N ILE A 36 -6.64 -7.38 3.12
CA ILE A 36 -6.22 -6.37 2.13
C ILE A 36 -5.29 -5.37 2.80
N ARG A 37 -5.64 -4.84 3.98
CA ARG A 37 -4.77 -3.91 4.72
C ARG A 37 -3.41 -4.52 5.08
N ALA A 38 -3.37 -5.79 5.44
CA ALA A 38 -2.13 -6.51 5.71
C ALA A 38 -1.23 -6.54 4.45
N ARG A 39 -1.81 -6.85 3.29
CA ARG A 39 -1.09 -6.83 2.00
C ARG A 39 -0.61 -5.43 1.61
N VAL A 40 -1.41 -4.39 1.84
CA VAL A 40 -0.98 -2.99 1.62
C VAL A 40 0.19 -2.62 2.55
N SER A 41 0.26 -3.19 3.76
CA SER A 41 1.40 -2.99 4.68
C SER A 41 2.70 -3.59 4.12
N GLU A 42 2.63 -4.68 3.35
CA GLU A 42 3.80 -5.22 2.64
C GLU A 42 4.33 -4.23 1.61
N GLY A 43 3.43 -3.50 0.92
CA GLY A 43 3.81 -2.40 0.04
C GLY A 43 4.53 -1.28 0.79
N LEU A 44 4.05 -0.89 1.97
CA LEU A 44 4.73 0.09 2.81
C LEU A 44 6.14 -0.37 3.24
N LEU A 45 6.30 -1.66 3.52
CA LEU A 45 7.62 -2.23 3.82
C LEU A 45 8.55 -2.16 2.60
N ALA A 46 8.05 -2.42 1.39
CA ALA A 46 8.83 -2.27 0.16
C ALA A 46 9.30 -0.82 -0.06
N ALA A 47 8.55 0.17 0.41
CA ALA A 47 8.93 1.59 0.34
C ALA A 47 10.10 1.98 1.26
N SER A 48 10.42 1.15 2.27
CA SER A 48 11.40 1.50 3.31
C SER A 48 12.83 1.68 2.75
N SER A 49 13.22 0.90 1.74
CA SER A 49 14.50 1.05 1.06
C SER A 49 14.58 2.39 0.33
N GLY A 50 13.51 2.77 -0.37
CA GLY A 50 13.41 4.07 -1.04
C GLY A 50 13.44 5.24 -0.06
N ARG A 51 12.79 5.11 1.11
CA ARG A 51 12.84 6.10 2.19
C ARG A 51 14.29 6.37 2.65
N THR A 52 15.06 5.31 2.87
CA THR A 52 16.47 5.42 3.29
C THR A 52 17.33 6.07 2.20
N ALA A 53 17.20 5.60 0.96
CA ALA A 53 17.97 6.12 -0.17
C ALA A 53 17.73 7.63 -0.40
N VAL A 54 16.46 8.05 -0.40
CA VAL A 54 16.09 9.47 -0.52
C VAL A 54 16.65 10.30 0.63
N SER A 55 16.60 9.78 1.86
CA SER A 55 17.11 10.49 3.04
C SER A 55 18.62 10.67 3.00
N GLU A 56 19.36 9.65 2.54
CA GLU A 56 20.81 9.72 2.38
C GLU A 56 21.21 10.71 1.30
N VAL A 57 20.57 10.64 0.13
CA VAL A 57 20.87 11.55 -0.98
C VAL A 57 20.54 13.00 -0.61
N PHE A 58 19.41 13.24 0.07
CA PHE A 58 19.07 14.58 0.54
C PHE A 58 20.06 15.10 1.58
N ALA A 59 20.52 14.26 2.51
CA ALA A 59 21.51 14.65 3.51
C ALA A 59 22.86 15.04 2.88
N ASN A 60 23.26 14.39 1.80
CA ASN A 60 24.52 14.67 1.10
C ASN A 60 24.42 15.88 0.15
N ASN A 61 23.29 16.02 -0.56
CA ASN A 61 23.16 17.01 -1.64
C ASN A 61 22.37 18.26 -1.24
N GLY A 62 21.64 18.22 -0.12
CA GLY A 62 20.69 19.26 0.28
C GLY A 62 19.47 19.39 -0.64
N ALA A 63 19.31 18.50 -1.62
CA ALA A 63 18.25 18.55 -2.60
C ALA A 63 17.76 17.15 -2.99
N MET A 64 16.48 17.05 -3.33
CA MET A 64 15.89 15.89 -3.99
C MET A 64 16.28 15.90 -5.47
N LEU A 65 16.61 14.73 -6.02
CA LEU A 65 17.02 14.58 -7.42
C LEU A 65 15.83 14.09 -8.27
N PRO A 66 15.86 14.30 -9.61
CA PRO A 66 14.67 14.15 -10.44
C PRO A 66 14.24 12.71 -10.71
N SER A 67 15.14 11.73 -10.65
CA SER A 67 14.83 10.34 -11.04
C SER A 67 15.09 9.34 -9.91
N ALA A 68 14.40 8.19 -9.96
CA ALA A 68 14.62 7.08 -9.04
C ALA A 68 16.09 6.62 -9.02
N LEU A 69 16.69 6.49 -10.20
CA LEU A 69 18.12 6.17 -10.35
C LEU A 69 19.01 7.18 -9.60
N SER A 70 18.77 8.48 -9.78
CA SER A 70 19.56 9.54 -9.15
C SER A 70 19.34 9.65 -7.63
N MET A 71 18.19 9.19 -7.16
CA MET A 71 17.85 9.11 -5.73
C MET A 71 18.28 7.76 -5.12
N GLY A 72 18.85 6.85 -5.90
CA GLY A 72 19.22 5.50 -5.45
C GLY A 72 18.03 4.58 -5.16
N VAL A 73 16.79 5.00 -5.48
CA VAL A 73 15.59 4.19 -5.28
C VAL A 73 15.54 3.10 -6.34
N GLN A 74 15.52 1.85 -5.90
CA GLN A 74 15.46 0.68 -6.77
C GLN A 74 14.03 0.16 -6.87
N ASP A 75 13.65 -0.29 -8.06
CA ASP A 75 12.38 -1.00 -8.24
C ASP A 75 12.37 -2.30 -7.43
N GLN A 76 11.26 -2.55 -6.75
CA GLN A 76 11.01 -3.74 -5.94
C GLN A 76 9.64 -4.29 -6.34
N SER A 77 9.58 -5.59 -6.64
CA SER A 77 8.33 -6.26 -6.94
C SER A 77 8.16 -7.48 -6.03
N THR A 78 6.93 -7.68 -5.58
CA THR A 78 6.55 -8.80 -4.71
C THR A 78 5.23 -9.38 -5.22
N GLY A 79 4.66 -10.35 -4.49
CA GLY A 79 3.35 -10.91 -4.84
C GLY A 79 2.17 -9.93 -4.74
N VAL A 80 2.38 -8.71 -4.21
CA VAL A 80 1.36 -7.65 -4.13
C VAL A 80 1.85 -6.28 -4.62
N VAL A 81 3.17 -6.11 -4.78
CA VAL A 81 3.79 -4.86 -5.25
C VAL A 81 4.16 -4.98 -6.72
N TYR A 82 3.59 -4.08 -7.54
CA TYR A 82 3.96 -3.93 -8.94
C TYR A 82 5.37 -3.33 -9.05
N GLY A 83 5.61 -2.24 -8.33
CA GLY A 83 6.92 -1.60 -8.31
C GLY A 83 7.03 -0.51 -7.26
N VAL A 84 8.27 -0.09 -7.02
CA VAL A 84 8.62 1.03 -6.14
C VAL A 84 9.44 2.04 -6.93
N THR A 85 9.07 3.31 -6.88
CA THR A 85 9.79 4.35 -7.62
C THR A 85 9.80 5.66 -6.85
N TRP A 86 10.59 6.59 -7.37
CA TRP A 86 10.63 7.98 -6.91
C TRP A 86 9.92 8.88 -7.91
N ASN A 87 9.11 9.78 -7.39
CA ASN A 87 8.50 10.85 -8.16
C ASN A 87 8.82 12.19 -7.49
N GLN A 88 9.65 13.01 -8.13
CA GLN A 88 9.94 14.37 -7.68
C GLN A 88 8.72 15.26 -7.96
N ALA A 89 7.84 15.39 -6.97
CA ALA A 89 6.63 16.19 -7.05
C ALA A 89 6.35 16.92 -5.75
N GLY A 90 5.84 18.14 -5.84
CA GLY A 90 5.55 19.01 -4.70
C GLY A 90 5.52 20.48 -5.10
N VAL A 91 5.31 21.35 -4.14
CA VAL A 91 5.40 22.81 -4.32
C VAL A 91 6.86 23.20 -4.60
N ASN A 92 7.81 22.50 -3.97
CA ASN A 92 9.24 22.72 -4.15
C ASN A 92 9.94 21.40 -4.51
N ALA A 93 10.14 21.14 -5.80
CA ALA A 93 10.78 19.91 -6.31
C ALA A 93 12.18 19.64 -5.72
N ALA A 94 12.91 20.68 -5.30
CA ALA A 94 14.21 20.55 -4.65
C ALA A 94 14.12 19.96 -3.22
N THR A 95 12.98 20.05 -2.55
CA THR A 95 12.83 19.63 -1.14
C THR A 95 11.68 18.65 -0.94
N GLU A 96 10.82 18.46 -1.93
CA GLU A 96 9.64 17.61 -1.84
C GLU A 96 9.63 16.57 -2.95
N GLY A 97 9.10 15.39 -2.61
CA GLY A 97 8.85 14.31 -3.55
C GLY A 97 8.19 13.13 -2.86
N TYR A 98 7.96 12.07 -3.61
CA TYR A 98 7.25 10.89 -3.14
C TYR A 98 8.03 9.64 -3.49
N VAL A 99 8.24 8.78 -2.49
CA VAL A 99 8.47 7.36 -2.74
C VAL A 99 7.10 6.73 -2.95
N VAL A 100 6.85 6.23 -4.15
CA VAL A 100 5.55 5.69 -4.54
C VAL A 100 5.65 4.19 -4.68
N VAL A 101 4.69 3.49 -4.09
CA VAL A 101 4.54 2.05 -4.27
C VAL A 101 3.24 1.80 -5.00
N VAL A 102 3.37 1.22 -6.19
CA VAL A 102 2.24 0.78 -7.01
C VAL A 102 1.95 -0.67 -6.65
N LEU A 103 0.70 -0.95 -6.30
CA LEU A 103 0.24 -2.31 -6.03
C LEU A 103 -0.14 -3.01 -7.33
N LEU A 104 -0.03 -4.33 -7.35
CA LEU A 104 -0.49 -5.12 -8.48
C LEU A 104 -2.00 -4.99 -8.67
N ASP A 105 -2.45 -5.05 -9.91
CA ASP A 105 -3.85 -5.37 -10.23
C ASP A 105 -4.15 -6.87 -10.02
N ASP A 106 -4.05 -7.33 -8.77
CA ASP A 106 -4.43 -8.69 -8.35
C ASP A 106 -5.75 -8.63 -7.57
N THR A 107 -6.68 -9.52 -7.90
CA THR A 107 -7.93 -9.78 -7.17
C THR A 107 -7.74 -9.95 -5.65
N LYS A 108 -6.59 -10.44 -5.21
CA LYS A 108 -6.17 -10.54 -3.81
C LYS A 108 -6.18 -9.21 -3.07
N LEU A 109 -6.02 -8.10 -3.78
CA LEU A 109 -6.01 -6.76 -3.19
C LEU A 109 -7.41 -6.14 -3.13
N GLY A 110 -8.45 -6.82 -3.63
CA GLY A 110 -9.84 -6.36 -3.54
C GLY A 110 -9.99 -4.92 -4.03
N GLY A 111 -10.50 -4.04 -3.18
CA GLY A 111 -10.66 -2.61 -3.50
C GLY A 111 -9.37 -1.78 -3.52
N ALA A 112 -8.20 -2.38 -3.26
CA ALA A 112 -6.88 -1.72 -3.34
C ALA A 112 -6.06 -2.15 -4.56
N ARG A 113 -6.57 -3.05 -5.41
CA ARG A 113 -5.87 -3.56 -6.61
C ARG A 113 -5.52 -2.44 -7.59
N GLY A 114 -4.30 -2.44 -8.13
CA GLY A 114 -3.82 -1.40 -9.05
C GLY A 114 -3.73 0.00 -8.42
N GLY A 115 -3.94 0.14 -7.11
CA GLY A 115 -3.79 1.42 -6.43
C GLY A 115 -2.36 1.68 -5.98
N ALA A 116 -2.07 2.90 -5.52
CA ALA A 116 -0.76 3.27 -5.00
C ALA A 116 -0.85 3.95 -3.63
N LEU A 117 0.14 3.66 -2.80
CA LEU A 117 0.45 4.39 -1.58
C LEU A 117 1.71 5.22 -1.81
N ALA A 118 1.82 6.34 -1.12
CA ALA A 118 2.96 7.23 -1.25
C ALA A 118 3.50 7.65 0.11
N LEU A 119 4.82 7.71 0.19
CA LEU A 119 5.54 8.32 1.30
C LEU A 119 6.02 9.68 0.81
N LYS A 120 5.42 10.75 1.30
CA LYS A 120 5.85 12.11 0.99
C LYS A 120 7.11 12.41 1.79
N ALA A 121 8.17 12.76 1.07
CA ALA A 121 9.40 13.32 1.62
C ALA A 121 9.28 14.85 1.65
N THR A 122 9.61 15.47 2.78
CA THR A 122 9.77 16.92 2.92
C THR A 122 11.11 17.20 3.59
N GLY A 123 12.09 17.58 2.78
CA GLY A 123 13.46 17.86 3.19
C GLY A 123 13.63 19.25 3.80
N ASN A 124 14.40 19.32 4.89
CA ASN A 124 14.83 20.56 5.52
C ASN A 124 16.30 20.83 5.15
N GLN A 125 16.53 21.81 4.26
CA GLN A 125 17.86 22.14 3.76
C GLN A 125 18.81 22.68 4.85
N THR A 126 18.28 23.19 5.96
CA THR A 126 19.09 23.71 7.07
C THR A 126 19.65 22.58 7.93
N THR A 127 18.88 21.51 8.14
CA THR A 127 19.29 20.38 9.00
C THR A 127 19.72 19.14 8.23
N GLY A 128 19.47 19.08 6.92
CA GLY A 128 19.65 17.88 6.10
C GLY A 128 18.66 16.75 6.41
N ALA A 129 17.67 16.98 7.28
CA ALA A 129 16.69 15.98 7.68
C ALA A 129 15.51 15.91 6.71
N VAL A 130 14.94 14.71 6.52
CA VAL A 130 13.72 14.50 5.74
C VAL A 130 12.58 14.10 6.66
N ILE A 131 11.49 14.87 6.63
CA ILE A 131 10.24 14.55 7.31
C ILE A 131 9.39 13.69 6.38
N TRP A 132 8.84 12.60 6.92
CA TRP A 132 8.06 11.62 6.18
C TRP A 132 6.62 11.60 6.64
N THR A 133 5.70 11.69 5.69
CA THR A 133 4.28 11.37 5.89
C THR A 133 3.86 10.29 4.91
N CYS A 134 2.85 9.50 5.23
CA CYS A 134 2.40 8.38 4.40
C CYS A 134 0.88 8.40 4.21
N GLY A 135 0.45 8.17 2.98
CA GLY A 135 -0.97 8.21 2.62
C GLY A 135 -1.25 7.51 1.30
N ALA A 136 -2.48 7.68 0.80
CA ALA A 136 -2.78 7.26 -0.55
C ALA A 136 -2.00 8.13 -1.54
N ALA A 137 -1.48 7.54 -2.62
CA ALA A 137 -0.76 8.32 -3.61
C ALA A 137 -1.72 9.31 -4.32
N PRO A 138 -1.37 10.60 -4.41
CA PRO A 138 -2.15 11.55 -5.21
C PRO A 138 -2.21 11.10 -6.67
N ALA A 139 -3.35 11.30 -7.34
CA ALA A 139 -3.59 10.74 -8.68
C ALA A 139 -2.46 11.03 -9.68
N GLY A 140 -1.99 12.28 -9.78
CA GLY A 140 -0.90 12.66 -10.69
C GLY A 140 0.47 12.08 -10.30
N VAL A 141 0.70 11.83 -9.01
CA VAL A 141 1.93 11.21 -8.51
C VAL A 141 1.93 9.70 -8.82
N ALA A 142 0.76 9.06 -8.64
CA ALA A 142 0.56 7.65 -8.93
C ALA A 142 0.71 7.33 -10.42
N THR A 143 0.05 8.10 -11.29
CA THR A 143 0.17 7.90 -12.75
C THR A 143 1.60 8.13 -13.24
N GLY A 144 2.28 9.16 -12.73
CA GLY A 144 3.70 9.40 -13.02
C GLY A 144 4.59 8.22 -12.60
N ALA A 145 4.31 7.63 -11.43
CA ALA A 145 5.04 6.47 -10.93
C ALA A 145 4.85 5.21 -11.79
N GLU A 146 3.63 4.94 -12.28
CA GLU A 146 3.40 3.82 -13.20
C GLU A 146 4.13 4.01 -14.52
N THR A 147 4.12 5.23 -15.07
CA THR A 147 4.84 5.51 -16.32
C THR A 147 6.35 5.38 -16.16
N SER A 148 6.93 5.83 -15.05
CA SER A 148 8.37 5.68 -14.79
C SER A 148 8.74 4.22 -14.56
N LEU A 149 7.95 3.46 -13.80
CA LEU A 149 8.17 2.01 -13.62
C LEU A 149 8.06 1.23 -14.93
N ALA A 150 7.10 1.56 -15.79
CA ALA A 150 6.98 0.91 -17.08
C ALA A 150 8.21 1.18 -17.97
N ALA A 151 8.72 2.42 -17.95
CA ALA A 151 9.90 2.82 -18.70
C ALA A 151 11.20 2.21 -18.15
N ASP A 152 11.40 2.26 -16.83
CA ASP A 152 12.66 1.89 -16.18
C ASP A 152 12.78 0.37 -16.01
N SER A 153 11.67 -0.33 -15.75
CA SER A 153 11.64 -1.77 -15.45
C SER A 153 11.28 -2.63 -16.66
N GLY A 154 10.93 -2.02 -17.80
CA GLY A 154 10.40 -2.72 -18.98
C GLY A 154 9.07 -3.44 -18.73
N LYS A 155 8.37 -3.11 -17.63
CA LYS A 155 7.09 -3.71 -17.26
C LYS A 155 5.97 -3.11 -18.11
N ALA A 156 4.97 -3.91 -18.47
CA ALA A 156 3.75 -3.38 -19.07
C ALA A 156 3.05 -2.46 -18.04
N ALA A 157 2.61 -1.28 -18.46
CA ALA A 157 1.83 -0.39 -17.62
C ALA A 157 0.55 -1.09 -17.14
N GLN A 158 0.21 -0.98 -15.85
CA GLN A 158 -1.04 -1.51 -15.32
C GLN A 158 -2.16 -0.48 -15.55
N ALA A 159 -3.11 -0.81 -16.42
CA ALA A 159 -4.26 0.04 -16.71
C ALA A 159 -5.40 -0.24 -15.73
N THR A 160 -5.24 0.03 -14.44
CA THR A 160 -6.33 -0.16 -13.46
C THR A 160 -6.26 0.84 -12.32
N ALA A 161 -6.99 1.94 -12.52
CA ALA A 161 -7.03 3.12 -11.67
C ALA A 161 -7.86 2.94 -10.38
N ALA A 162 -7.42 2.10 -9.44
CA ALA A 162 -7.84 2.28 -8.04
C ALA A 162 -7.01 3.41 -7.37
N PHE A 163 -6.92 4.55 -8.05
CA PHE A 163 -6.26 5.73 -7.54
C PHE A 163 -7.30 6.77 -7.11
N PRO A 164 -7.22 7.28 -5.88
CA PRO A 164 -6.39 6.82 -4.76
C PRO A 164 -6.90 5.49 -4.13
N ILE A 165 -6.02 4.74 -3.46
CA ILE A 165 -6.44 3.59 -2.64
C ILE A 165 -7.42 4.09 -1.55
N PRO A 166 -8.57 3.43 -1.33
CA PRO A 166 -9.46 3.78 -0.25
C PRO A 166 -8.78 3.73 1.13
N THR A 167 -8.95 4.78 1.94
CA THR A 167 -8.28 4.93 3.25
C THR A 167 -8.57 3.81 4.25
N LYS A 168 -9.65 3.05 4.05
CA LYS A 168 -9.94 1.86 4.87
C LYS A 168 -8.94 0.72 4.68
N TYR A 169 -8.31 0.64 3.50
CA TYR A 169 -7.29 -0.35 3.15
C TYR A 169 -5.87 0.07 3.51
N LEU A 170 -5.67 1.35 3.85
CA LEU A 170 -4.37 1.81 4.34
C LEU A 170 -4.10 1.31 5.78
N PRO A 171 -2.84 0.97 6.11
CA PRO A 171 -2.39 0.73 7.48
C PRO A 171 -2.63 1.95 8.36
N GLY A 172 -2.76 1.76 9.68
CA GLY A 172 -2.97 2.89 10.60
C GLY A 172 -1.85 3.93 10.58
N SER A 173 -0.61 3.50 10.32
CA SER A 173 0.59 4.34 10.21
C SER A 173 0.77 5.03 8.86
N CYS A 174 -0.17 4.90 7.93
CA CYS A 174 -0.08 5.47 6.59
C CYS A 174 -1.42 6.11 6.18
N LYS A 175 -1.89 7.07 7.00
CA LYS A 175 -3.14 7.83 6.77
C LYS A 175 -2.96 9.31 7.06
N ASP A 176 -1.75 9.82 6.84
CA ASP A 176 -1.38 11.19 7.15
C ASP A 176 -1.95 12.18 6.12
N PHE A 177 -2.27 11.72 4.90
CA PHE A 177 -2.89 12.49 3.82
C PHE A 177 -3.70 11.62 2.85
#